data_AF-W4RSR6-F1
#
_entry.id   AF-W4RSR6-F1
#
_cell.length_a   1.000
_cell.length_b   1.000
_cell.length_c   1.000
_cell.angle_alpha   90.00
_cell.angle_beta   90.00
_cell.angle_gamma   90.00
#
_symmetry.space_group_name_H-M   'P 1'
#
loop_
_entity.id
_entity.type
_entity.pdbx_description
1 polymer ?
#
loop_
_entity_poly.entity_id
_entity_poly.type
_entity_poly.pdbx_seq_one_letter_code
_entity_poly.pdbx_strand_id
1 'polypeptide(L)'
;MKVKEEKMAKTVKNDFSNATELADYLAAKGVPFREAHEIVGKLVLECIQKGCYLADLSLGAYKSMNLLFEEDIYDVLNPYNAVERRTSAGGTGYSQVKMQIEKAKTSL
;
A
#
# COMPACT_ATOMS: atom_id res chain seq x y z
N MET A 1 -25.84 2.79 -12.10
CA MET A 1 -24.38 3.08 -12.12
C MET A 1 -23.63 1.83 -12.57
N LYS A 2 -22.56 1.94 -13.36
CA LYS A 2 -21.71 0.79 -13.78
C LYS A 2 -20.29 1.00 -13.28
N VAL A 3 -19.78 0.02 -12.54
CA VAL A 3 -18.41 0.01 -12.01
C VAL A 3 -17.45 -0.42 -13.13
N LYS A 4 -16.30 0.27 -13.28
CA LYS A 4 -15.27 -0.04 -14.28
C LYS A 4 -14.07 -0.71 -13.61
N GLU A 5 -14.27 -1.95 -13.17
CA GLU A 5 -13.33 -2.71 -12.32
C GLU A 5 -11.91 -2.77 -12.90
N GLU A 6 -11.78 -3.16 -14.17
CA GLU A 6 -10.47 -3.27 -14.84
C GLU A 6 -9.71 -1.94 -14.87
N LYS A 7 -10.42 -0.83 -15.14
CA LYS A 7 -9.80 0.49 -15.18
C LYS A 7 -9.30 0.89 -13.79
N MET A 8 -10.12 0.67 -12.76
CA MET A 8 -9.74 1.01 -11.38
C MET A 8 -8.57 0.14 -10.90
N ALA A 9 -8.62 -1.18 -11.14
CA ALA A 9 -7.56 -2.11 -10.76
C ALA A 9 -6.22 -1.76 -11.46
N LYS A 10 -6.26 -1.40 -12.75
CA LYS A 10 -5.07 -0.94 -13.47
C LYS A 10 -4.51 0.36 -12.90
N THR A 11 -5.37 1.32 -12.57
CA THR A 11 -4.94 2.62 -12.03
C THR A 11 -4.24 2.46 -10.68
N VAL A 12 -4.83 1.71 -9.74
CA VAL A 12 -4.26 1.57 -8.38
C VAL A 12 -2.97 0.73 -8.37
N LYS A 13 -2.76 -0.15 -9.36
CA LYS A 13 -1.48 -0.85 -9.53
C LYS A 13 -0.37 0.06 -10.07
N ASN A 14 -0.75 1.11 -10.78
CA ASN A 14 0.15 2.00 -11.52
C ASN A 14 0.07 3.42 -10.94
N ASP A 15 0.14 3.53 -9.61
CA ASP A 15 0.26 4.79 -8.90
C ASP A 15 1.18 4.63 -7.68
N PHE A 16 1.32 5.70 -6.88
CA PHE A 16 2.11 5.70 -5.65
C PHE A 16 1.25 5.74 -4.38
N SER A 17 -0.06 5.44 -4.48
CA SER A 17 -0.98 5.50 -3.34
C SER A 17 -0.60 4.53 -2.22
N ASN A 18 0.01 3.39 -2.58
CA ASN A 18 0.50 2.38 -1.64
C ASN A 18 1.89 2.68 -1.07
N ALA A 19 2.52 3.81 -1.39
CA ALA A 19 3.83 4.17 -0.84
C ALA A 19 3.81 4.21 0.70
N THR A 20 2.70 4.66 1.30
CA THR A 20 2.51 4.67 2.77
C THR A 20 2.65 3.29 3.39
N GLU A 21 2.29 2.21 2.68
CA GLU A 21 2.45 0.84 3.17
C GLU A 21 3.92 0.47 3.40
N LEU A 22 4.85 1.03 2.61
CA LEU A 22 6.29 0.84 2.80
C LEU A 22 6.80 1.57 4.05
N ALA A 23 6.23 2.73 4.35
CA ALA A 23 6.59 3.49 5.55
C ALA A 23 6.10 2.75 6.81
N ASP A 24 4.85 2.26 6.78
CA ASP A 24 4.27 1.40 7.83
C ASP A 24 5.10 0.12 8.00
N TYR A 25 5.55 -0.51 6.91
CA TYR A 25 6.38 -1.71 6.92
C TYR A 25 7.73 -1.50 7.62
N LEU A 26 8.47 -0.44 7.25
CA LEU A 26 9.74 -0.11 7.91
C LEU A 26 9.53 0.29 9.37
N ALA A 27 8.45 1.03 9.67
CA ALA A 27 8.10 1.39 11.03
C ALA A 27 7.80 0.17 11.91
N ALA A 28 7.08 -0.81 11.37
CA ALA A 28 6.83 -2.10 12.03
C ALA A 28 8.12 -2.89 12.29
N LYS A 29 9.17 -2.66 11.48
CA LYS A 29 10.52 -3.24 11.67
C LYS A 29 11.44 -2.39 12.56
N GLY A 30 10.93 -1.34 13.18
CA GLY A 30 11.64 -0.54 14.17
C GLY A 30 12.31 0.74 13.64
N VAL A 31 12.14 1.08 12.36
CA VAL A 31 12.62 2.35 11.81
C VAL A 31 11.71 3.48 12.30
N PRO A 32 12.23 4.60 12.84
CA PRO A 32 11.39 5.74 13.18
C PRO A 32 10.54 6.20 11.99
N PHE A 33 9.25 6.42 12.18
CA PHE A 33 8.33 6.68 11.07
C PHE A 33 8.77 7.85 10.16
N ARG A 34 9.37 8.90 10.75
CA ARG A 34 9.93 10.03 10.01
C ARG A 34 11.03 9.60 9.03
N GLU A 35 11.92 8.70 9.46
CA GLU A 35 13.00 8.15 8.64
C GLU A 35 12.45 7.19 7.59
N ALA A 36 11.52 6.31 7.98
CA ALA A 36 10.81 5.42 7.05
C ALA A 36 10.13 6.22 5.92
N HIS A 37 9.42 7.29 6.25
CA HIS A 37 8.79 8.18 5.29
C HIS A 37 9.82 8.86 4.36
N GLU A 38 10.98 9.27 4.88
CA GLU A 38 12.05 9.85 4.05
C GLU A 38 12.63 8.83 3.06
N ILE A 39 12.90 7.60 3.51
CA ILE A 39 13.38 6.50 2.66
C ILE A 39 12.39 6.23 1.53
N VAL A 40 11.10 6.11 1.86
CA VAL A 40 10.04 5.89 0.87
C VAL A 40 9.92 7.05 -0.10
N GLY A 41 10.04 8.30 0.38
CA GLY A 41 10.06 9.48 -0.49
C GLY A 41 11.18 9.44 -1.54
N LYS A 42 12.38 8.97 -1.15
CA LYS A 42 13.51 8.77 -2.08
C LYS A 42 13.22 7.67 -3.11
N LEU A 43 12.64 6.55 -2.69
CA LEU A 43 12.22 5.46 -3.59
C LEU A 43 11.17 5.93 -4.61
N VAL A 44 10.16 6.68 -4.16
CA VAL A 44 9.13 7.27 -5.06
C VAL A 44 9.77 8.22 -6.07
N LEU A 45 10.69 9.08 -5.62
CA LEU A 45 11.41 9.99 -6.52
C LEU A 45 12.23 9.21 -7.57
N GLU A 46 12.92 8.15 -7.17
CA GLU A 46 13.67 7.27 -8.07
C GLU A 46 12.76 6.61 -9.11
N CYS A 47 11.60 6.09 -8.69
CA CYS A 47 10.58 5.53 -9.59
C CYS A 47 10.11 6.56 -10.62
N ILE A 48 9.79 7.79 -10.18
CA ILE A 48 9.37 8.88 -11.07
C ILE A 48 10.45 9.19 -12.10
N GLN A 49 11.72 9.25 -11.69
CA GLN A 49 12.85 9.51 -12.58
C GLN A 49 13.08 8.39 -13.60
N LYS A 50 12.83 7.14 -13.21
CA LYS A 50 12.97 5.95 -14.08
C LYS A 50 11.73 5.66 -14.93
N GLY A 51 10.61 6.32 -14.66
CA GLY A 51 9.34 6.03 -15.33
C GLY A 51 8.74 4.66 -14.96
N CYS A 52 8.96 4.21 -13.72
CA CYS A 52 8.41 2.96 -13.19
C CYS A 52 7.65 3.19 -11.88
N TYR A 53 7.09 2.12 -11.30
CA TYR A 53 6.39 2.14 -10.01
C TYR A 53 7.15 1.34 -8.95
N LEU A 54 6.71 1.47 -7.69
CA LEU A 54 7.33 0.77 -6.56
C LEU A 54 7.33 -0.75 -6.76
N ALA A 55 6.24 -1.31 -7.31
CA ALA A 55 6.15 -2.73 -7.59
C ALA A 55 7.14 -3.23 -8.67
N ASP A 56 7.69 -2.31 -9.49
CA ASP A 56 8.66 -2.65 -10.55
C ASP A 56 10.11 -2.64 -10.06
N LEU A 57 10.37 -2.10 -8.87
CA LEU A 57 11.72 -2.07 -8.30
C LEU A 57 12.15 -3.47 -7.86
N SER A 58 13.42 -3.82 -8.10
CA SER A 58 13.99 -5.07 -7.62
C SER A 58 14.25 -5.02 -6.12
N LEU A 59 14.27 -6.18 -5.46
CA LEU A 59 14.64 -6.26 -4.04
C LEU A 59 16.03 -5.66 -3.78
N GLY A 60 16.95 -5.76 -4.73
CA GLY A 60 18.27 -5.12 -4.64
C GLY A 60 18.19 -3.59 -4.54
N ALA A 61 17.28 -2.95 -5.28
CA ALA A 61 17.06 -1.50 -5.19
C ALA A 61 16.40 -1.09 -3.86
N TYR A 62 15.57 -1.95 -3.29
CA TYR A 62 15.07 -1.76 -1.93
C TYR A 62 16.19 -1.89 -0.89
N LYS A 63 16.97 -2.98 -0.95
CA LYS A 63 18.06 -3.25 -0.01
C LYS A 63 19.19 -2.22 -0.07
N SER A 64 19.39 -1.54 -1.20
CA SER A 64 20.33 -0.42 -1.28
C SER A 64 19.86 0.83 -0.51
N MET A 65 18.55 0.97 -0.27
CA MET A 65 17.98 2.05 0.55
C MET A 65 17.90 1.69 2.03
N ASN A 66 17.48 0.46 2.34
CA ASN A 66 17.47 -0.06 3.71
C ASN A 66 17.55 -1.59 3.72
N LEU A 67 18.45 -2.17 4.52
CA LEU A 67 18.65 -3.62 4.57
C LEU A 67 17.45 -4.39 5.16
N LEU A 68 16.50 -3.71 5.82
CA LEU A 68 15.32 -4.33 6.41
C LEU A 68 14.23 -4.70 5.39
N PHE A 69 14.36 -4.29 4.13
CA PHE A 69 13.45 -4.74 3.07
C PHE A 69 13.69 -6.21 2.72
N GLU A 70 12.61 -6.97 2.57
CA GLU A 70 12.62 -8.38 2.17
C GLU A 70 11.61 -8.63 1.04
N GLU A 71 11.57 -9.85 0.51
CA GLU A 71 10.67 -10.25 -0.61
C GLU A 71 9.18 -10.03 -0.32
N ASP A 72 8.79 -10.00 0.96
CA ASP A 72 7.41 -9.73 1.40
C ASP A 72 6.91 -8.31 1.03
N ILE A 73 7.82 -7.43 0.59
CA ILE A 73 7.48 -6.07 0.18
C ILE A 73 6.50 -6.01 -1.00
N TYR A 74 6.54 -7.00 -1.89
CA TYR A 74 5.65 -7.07 -3.04
C TYR A 74 4.22 -7.42 -2.62
N ASP A 75 4.06 -8.23 -1.58
CA ASP A 75 2.75 -8.49 -0.97
C ASP A 75 2.24 -7.27 -0.20
N VAL A 76 3.14 -6.51 0.42
CA VAL A 76 2.80 -5.25 1.09
C VAL A 76 2.28 -4.22 0.10
N LEU A 77 2.89 -4.11 -1.08
CA LEU A 77 2.51 -3.17 -2.14
C LEU A 77 1.25 -3.58 -2.92
N ASN A 78 0.78 -4.81 -2.77
CA ASN A 78 -0.44 -5.28 -3.42
C ASN A 78 -1.66 -4.48 -2.90
N PRO A 79 -2.40 -3.76 -3.77
CA PRO A 79 -3.55 -2.95 -3.36
C PRO A 79 -4.64 -3.72 -2.60
N TYR A 80 -4.84 -4.99 -2.94
CA TYR A 80 -5.85 -5.82 -2.27
C TYR A 80 -5.45 -6.09 -0.81
N ASN A 81 -4.18 -6.42 -0.58
CA ASN A 81 -3.63 -6.65 0.75
C ASN A 81 -3.60 -5.35 1.56
N ALA A 82 -3.24 -4.23 0.95
CA ALA A 82 -3.25 -2.91 1.58
C ALA A 82 -4.64 -2.54 2.12
N VAL A 83 -5.69 -2.78 1.31
CA VAL A 83 -7.09 -2.56 1.72
C VAL A 83 -7.48 -3.54 2.82
N GLU A 84 -7.18 -4.83 2.68
CA GLU A 84 -7.56 -5.86 3.65
C GLU A 84 -7.01 -5.58 5.06
N ARG A 85 -5.79 -5.02 5.16
CA ARG A 85 -5.16 -4.66 6.44
C ARG A 85 -5.87 -3.54 7.21
N ARG A 86 -6.74 -2.75 6.59
CA ARG A 86 -7.45 -1.64 7.23
C ARG A 86 -8.67 -2.14 8.04
N THR A 87 -8.39 -2.83 9.15
CA THR A 87 -9.37 -3.55 9.99
C THR A 87 -9.92 -2.77 11.17
N SER A 88 -9.46 -1.54 11.40
CA SER A 88 -10.02 -0.64 12.43
C SER A 88 -11.50 -0.36 12.18
N ALA A 89 -12.25 0.00 13.22
CA ALA A 89 -13.68 0.31 13.10
C ALA A 89 -13.91 1.41 12.04
N GLY A 90 -14.72 1.10 11.03
CA GLY A 90 -14.98 2.00 9.90
C GLY A 90 -13.89 2.03 8.82
N GLY A 91 -12.90 1.16 8.92
CA GLY A 91 -11.84 0.99 7.92
C GLY A 91 -12.35 0.38 6.61
N THR A 92 -11.47 0.39 5.60
CA THR A 92 -11.77 -0.07 4.24
C THR A 92 -11.59 -1.58 4.05
N GLY A 93 -11.11 -2.31 5.06
CA GLY A 93 -10.94 -3.76 5.00
C GLY A 93 -12.26 -4.48 4.71
N TYR A 94 -12.19 -5.59 3.97
CA TYR A 94 -13.39 -6.29 3.46
C TYR A 94 -14.35 -6.71 4.58
N SER A 95 -13.83 -7.13 5.72
CA SER A 95 -14.64 -7.47 6.90
C SER A 95 -15.35 -6.25 7.50
N GLN A 96 -14.67 -5.10 7.57
CA GLN A 96 -15.23 -3.83 8.05
C GLN A 96 -16.31 -3.32 7.12
N VAL A 97 -16.07 -3.30 5.81
CA VAL A 97 -17.07 -2.87 4.81
C VAL A 97 -18.31 -3.77 4.86
N LYS A 98 -18.14 -5.10 4.94
CA LYS A 98 -19.28 -6.03 5.12
C LYS A 98 -20.06 -5.71 6.39
N MET A 99 -19.38 -5.52 7.51
CA MET A 99 -20.02 -5.15 8.78
C MET A 99 -20.81 -3.84 8.69
N GLN A 100 -20.24 -2.81 8.05
CA GLN A 100 -20.92 -1.52 7.88
C GLN A 100 -22.13 -1.62 6.97
N ILE A 101 -22.08 -2.43 5.91
CA ILE A 101 -23.24 -2.70 5.03
C ILE A 101 -24.37 -3.35 5.83
N GLU A 102 -24.08 -4.37 6.64
CA GLU A 102 -25.12 -5.03 7.46
C GLU A 102 -25.70 -4.09 8.51
N LYS A 103 -24.87 -3.28 9.17
CA LYS A 103 -25.33 -2.25 10.11
C LYS A 103 -26.22 -1.20 9.44
N ALA A 104 -25.89 -0.78 8.22
CA ALA A 104 -26.69 0.19 7.48
C ALA A 104 -28.07 -0.39 7.13
N LYS A 105 -28.14 -1.66 6.72
CA LYS A 105 -29.40 -2.35 6.42
C LYS A 105 -30.35 -2.45 7.61
N THR A 106 -29.83 -2.59 8.83
CA THR A 106 -30.67 -2.67 10.04
C THR A 106 -31.08 -1.31 10.60
N SER A 107 -30.45 -0.23 10.13
CA SER A 107 -30.71 1.15 10.57
C SER A 107 -31.55 1.96 9.57
N LEU A 108 -31.92 1.35 8.45
CA LEU A 108 -32.82 1.86 7.41
C LEU A 108 -34.20 1.23 7.57
#